data_AF-A0A9N9IFK8-F1
#
_entry.id   AF-A0A9N9IFK8-F1
#
_cell.length_a   1.000
_cell.length_b   1.000
_cell.length_c   1.000
_cell.angle_alpha   90.00
_cell.angle_beta   90.00
_cell.angle_gamma   90.00
#
_symmetry.space_group_name_H-M   'P 1'
#
loop_
_entity.id
_entity.type
_entity.pdbx_description
1 polymer ?
#
loop_
_entity_poly.entity_id
_entity_poly.type
_entity_poly.pdbx_seq_one_letter_code
_entity_poly.pdbx_strand_id
1 'polypeptide(L)' 'DEKYQLSWIPYNEFQDIDEIGKGGFATVHYAYWHDKNRNYWNEVALKLIHDSNKCNQEFINE' A
#
# COMPACT_ATOMS: atom_id res chain seq x y z
N ASP A 1 7.48 12.04 -18.81
CA ASP A 1 7.37 10.59 -19.04
C ASP A 1 6.19 10.00 -18.27
N GLU A 2 5.10 9.67 -18.97
CA GLU A 2 3.89 9.06 -18.38
C GLU A 2 4.10 7.60 -17.93
N LYS A 3 5.30 7.05 -18.14
CA LYS A 3 5.59 5.61 -18.01
C LYS A 3 5.55 5.08 -16.57
N TYR A 4 5.61 5.96 -15.56
CA TYR A 4 5.66 5.56 -14.14
C TYR A 4 4.77 6.45 -13.26
N GLN A 5 3.54 6.73 -13.69
CA GLN A 5 2.56 7.35 -12.78
C GLN A 5 2.15 6.37 -11.68
N LEU A 6 2.41 6.74 -10.43
CA LEU A 6 1.87 6.06 -9.27
C LEU A 6 0.37 6.32 -9.19
N SER A 7 -0.41 5.24 -9.03
CA SER A 7 -1.86 5.32 -8.85
C SER A 7 -2.22 5.23 -7.38
N TRP A 8 -3.15 6.08 -6.95
CA TRP A 8 -3.76 5.98 -5.63
C TRP A 8 -4.78 4.85 -5.58
N ILE A 9 -4.57 3.90 -4.66
CA ILE A 9 -5.49 2.79 -4.41
C ILE A 9 -6.17 3.02 -3.05
N PRO A 10 -7.50 3.10 -3.00
CA PRO A 10 -8.23 3.22 -1.74
C PRO A 10 -7.98 2.02 -0.81
N TYR A 11 -7.76 2.28 0.48
CA TYR A 11 -7.46 1.22 1.46
C TYR A 11 -8.58 0.18 1.62
N ASN A 12 -9.83 0.52 1.29
CA ASN A 12 -10.96 -0.42 1.33
C ASN A 12 -11.01 -1.39 0.14
N GLU A 13 -10.08 -1.29 -0.82
CA GLU A 13 -9.93 -2.27 -1.91
C GLU A 13 -9.04 -3.46 -1.53
N PHE A 14 -8.50 -3.46 -0.31
CA PHE A 14 -7.72 -4.55 0.25
C PHE A 14 -8.54 -5.41 1.22
N GLN A 15 -8.29 -6.72 1.24
CA GLN A 15 -8.92 -7.71 2.12
C GLN A 15 -7.87 -8.64 2.73
N ASP A 16 -8.28 -9.36 3.78
CA ASP A 16 -7.48 -10.32 4.55
C ASP A 16 -6.08 -9.78 4.89
N ILE A 17 -6.09 -8.65 5.62
CA ILE A 17 -4.88 -7.91 5.95
C ILE A 17 -4.27 -8.50 7.23
N ASP A 18 -3.14 -9.18 7.09
CA ASP A 18 -2.41 -9.82 8.17
C ASP A 18 -1.01 -9.23 8.34
N GLU A 19 -0.61 -8.88 9.56
CA GLU A 19 0.77 -8.45 9.84
C GLU A 19 1.73 -9.63 9.64
N ILE A 20 2.76 -9.44 8.80
CA ILE A 20 3.80 -10.45 8.55
C ILE A 20 5.17 -10.06 9.10
N GLY A 21 5.32 -8.82 9.55
CA GLY A 21 6.54 -8.39 10.23
C GLY A 21 6.55 -6.92 10.61
N LYS A 22 7.25 -6.62 11.70
CA LYS A 22 7.40 -5.26 12.23
C LYS A 22 8.87 -4.93 12.44
N GLY A 23 9.31 -3.82 11.86
CA GLY A 23 10.64 -3.27 12.05
C GLY A 23 10.62 -2.01 12.91
N GLY A 24 11.75 -1.31 13.01
CA GLY A 24 11.82 -0.03 13.74
C GLY A 24 11.07 1.11 13.05
N PHE A 25 10.96 1.08 11.72
CA PHE A 25 10.44 2.19 10.91
C PHE A 25 9.09 1.92 10.24
N ALA A 26 8.68 0.65 10.13
CA ALA A 26 7.46 0.26 9.44
C ALA A 26 6.97 -1.11 9.89
N THR A 27 5.69 -1.36 9.66
CA THR A 27 5.06 -2.68 9.71
C THR A 27 4.71 -3.12 8.28
N VAL A 28 4.95 -4.39 7.96
CA VAL A 28 4.55 -5.00 6.69
C VAL A 28 3.37 -5.93 6.93
N HIS A 29 2.33 -5.78 6.12
CA HIS A 29 1.17 -6.66 6.10
C HIS A 29 1.09 -7.38 4.76
N TYR A 30 0.67 -8.64 4.79
CA TYR A 30 0.13 -9.34 3.63
C TYR A 30 -1.33 -8.90 3.43
N ALA A 31 -1.77 -8.79 2.19
CA ALA A 31 -3.17 -8.53 1.85
C ALA A 31 -3.50 -9.02 0.44
N TYR A 32 -4.78 -9.17 0.16
CA TYR A 32 -5.29 -9.27 -1.20
C TYR A 32 -5.81 -7.92 -1.68
N TRP A 33 -5.39 -7.47 -2.87
CA TRP A 33 -5.90 -6.28 -3.55
C TRP A 33 -6.83 -6.68 -4.70
N HIS A 34 -8.05 -6.13 -4.71
CA HIS A 34 -8.97 -6.32 -5.82
C HIS A 34 -8.67 -5.38 -6.98
N ASP A 35 -7.98 -5.89 -8.01
CA ASP A 35 -7.83 -5.20 -9.28
C ASP A 35 -9.15 -5.29 -10.05
N LYS A 36 -9.98 -4.26 -9.88
CA LYS A 36 -11.30 -4.15 -10.54
C LYS A 36 -11.21 -4.16 -12.06
N ASN A 37 -10.11 -3.67 -12.65
CA ASN A 37 -9.95 -3.63 -14.10
C ASN A 37 -9.74 -5.03 -14.67
N ARG A 38 -9.05 -5.89 -13.92
CA ARG A 38 -8.81 -7.30 -14.28
C ARG A 38 -9.80 -8.28 -13.65
N ASN A 39 -10.66 -7.79 -12.74
CA ASN A 39 -11.55 -8.59 -11.90
C ASN A 39 -10.80 -9.76 -11.24
N TYR A 40 -9.68 -9.44 -10.60
CA TYR A 40 -8.74 -10.40 -10.04
C TYR A 40 -8.19 -9.93 -8.69
N TRP A 41 -7.88 -10.88 -7.81
CA TRP A 41 -7.28 -10.61 -6.50
C TRP A 41 -5.76 -10.83 -6.56
N ASN A 42 -5.00 -9.77 -6.38
CA ASN A 42 -3.54 -9.82 -6.34
C ASN A 42 -3.05 -9.94 -4.89
N GLU A 43 -2.10 -10.82 -4.66
CA GLU A 43 -1.35 -10.84 -3.41
C GLU A 43 -0.37 -9.67 -3.37
N VAL A 44 -0.42 -8.89 -2.30
CA VAL A 44 0.39 -7.67 -2.14
C VAL A 44 0.99 -7.58 -0.74
N ALA A 45 2.09 -6.83 -0.65
CA ALA A 45 2.67 -6.42 0.63
C ALA A 45 2.36 -4.95 0.88
N LEU A 46 1.63 -4.65 1.95
CA LEU A 46 1.36 -3.30 2.40
C LEU A 46 2.42 -2.87 3.41
N LYS A 47 3.14 -1.79 3.12
CA LYS A 47 4.14 -1.22 4.03
C LYS A 47 3.57 0.00 4.75
N LEU A 48 3.21 -0.17 6.01
CA LEU A 48 2.74 0.91 6.88
C LEU A 48 3.95 1.59 7.54
N ILE A 49 4.25 2.81 7.10
CA ILE A 49 5.32 3.63 7.69
C ILE A 49 4.87 4.16 9.05
N HIS A 50 5.71 3.99 10.08
CA HIS A 50 5.44 4.54 11.40
C HIS A 50 5.39 6.07 11.35
N ASP A 51 4.52 6.68 12.15
CA ASP A 51 4.32 8.13 12.15
C ASP A 51 3.93 8.71 10.78
N SER A 52 3.33 7.91 9.89
CA SER A 52 2.86 8.37 8.56
C SER A 52 1.90 9.55 8.62
N ASN A 53 1.20 9.73 9.75
CA ASN A 53 0.36 10.91 10.02
C ASN A 53 1.16 12.22 10.05
N LYS A 54 2.50 12.16 10.13
CA LYS A 54 3.44 13.28 10.06
C LYS A 54 4.13 13.40 8.69
N CYS A 55 3.91 12.46 7.76
CA CYS A 55 4.49 12.53 6.41
C CYS A 55 3.84 13.68 5.64
N ASN A 56 4.66 14.53 5.03
CA ASN A 56 4.20 15.60 4.16
C ASN A 56 3.84 15.06 2.77
N GLN A 57 3.05 15.82 2.01
CA GLN A 57 2.68 15.47 0.64
C GLN A 57 3.90 15.32 -0.28
N GLU A 58 5.02 15.97 0.04
CA GLU A 58 6.28 15.87 -0.69
C GLU A 58 6.86 14.44 -0.63
N PHE A 59 6.86 13.79 0.54
CA PHE A 59 7.31 12.39 0.69
C PHE A 59 6.49 11.41 -0.17
N ILE A 60 5.21 11.72 -0.38
CA ILE A 60 4.29 10.90 -1.14
C ILE A 60 4.44 11.10 -2.66
N ASN A 61 4.96 12.27 -3.07
CA ASN A 61 5.05 12.71 -4.45
C ASN A 61 6.47 12.59 -5.06
N GLU A 62 7.45 12.00 -4.36
CA GLU A 62 8.76 11.64 -4.93
C GLU A 62 8.63 10.68 -6.13
#